data_AF-A0A7W0VKY1-F1
#
_entry.id   AF-A0A7W0VKY1-F1
#
_cell.length_a   1.000
_cell.length_b   1.000
_cell.length_c   1.000
_cell.angle_alpha   90.00
_cell.angle_beta   90.00
_cell.angle_gamma   90.00
#
_symmetry.space_group_name_H-M   'P 1'
#
loop_
_entity.id
_entity.type
_entity.pdbx_description
1 polymer ?
#
loop_
_entity_poly.entity_id
_entity_poly.type
_entity_poly.pdbx_seq_one_letter_code
_entity_poly.pdbx_strand_id
1 'polypeptide(L)'
;MGLLDVFKRSRGTLVLGPRQFTLVIAGHGIEARPRMPIASAHLSDGTLVFGPFDLPAARSSGQIRTLLIQPGAAPTMHLQPHSMSENSIVTYSSAERGTTQLVLSAGMRDHTDILEAVSIGAHPAIWRIVTDQIDCWWPAGFSLRATGDVMAPDGPFHLAHEGASHDAIHLFGPLIGENIPAPERLHGGNGARIDAGSLEGAVKPVKHYTFEGDASALRYYYVHLDAAAIYLVRARASIDQAATVFKAADVLCASLKPRY
;
A
#
# COMPACT_ATOMS: atom_id res chain seq x y z
N MET A 1 25.63 5.36 4.27
CA MET A 1 24.92 5.17 5.56
C MET A 1 23.45 5.22 5.27
N GLY A 2 22.74 4.10 5.39
CA GLY A 2 21.31 4.01 5.07
C GLY A 2 20.44 4.41 6.27
N LEU A 3 19.15 4.64 6.05
CA LEU A 3 18.14 4.94 7.09
C LEU A 3 18.24 4.00 8.33
N LEU A 4 18.66 2.75 8.11
CA LEU A 4 18.97 1.76 9.15
C LEU A 4 20.07 2.17 10.14
N ASP A 5 21.07 2.96 9.76
CA ASP A 5 22.12 3.42 10.69
C ASP A 5 21.56 4.40 11.74
N VAL A 6 20.46 5.10 11.41
CA VAL A 6 19.76 5.98 12.35
C VAL A 6 18.93 5.15 13.34
N PHE A 7 18.29 4.08 12.88
CA PHE A 7 17.50 3.19 13.74
C PHE A 7 18.33 2.18 14.56
N LYS A 8 19.55 1.86 14.14
CA LYS A 8 20.45 0.96 14.90
C LYS A 8 21.12 1.61 16.12
N ARG A 9 21.10 2.94 16.23
CA ARG A 9 21.85 3.67 17.28
C ARG A 9 21.03 4.11 18.49
N SER A 10 19.69 4.02 18.48
CA SER A 10 18.88 4.25 19.68
C SER A 10 18.79 2.96 20.51
N ARG A 11 19.54 2.90 21.62
CA ARG A 11 19.34 1.90 22.68
C ARG A 11 18.06 2.24 23.46
N GLY A 12 16.91 2.07 22.81
CA GLY A 12 15.59 2.12 23.44
C GLY A 12 14.86 0.84 23.04
N THR A 13 14.77 -0.13 23.95
CA THR A 13 14.08 -1.39 23.71
C THR A 13 12.57 -1.13 23.65
N LEU A 14 12.04 -0.82 22.47
CA LEU A 14 10.62 -0.89 22.20
C LEU A 14 10.28 -2.37 21.95
N VAL A 15 9.87 -3.06 23.01
CA VAL A 15 9.25 -4.39 22.89
C VAL A 15 7.84 -4.19 22.35
N LEU A 16 7.73 -3.93 21.04
CA LEU A 16 6.52 -4.27 20.31
C LEU A 16 6.67 -5.75 19.97
N GLY A 17 5.86 -6.62 20.58
CA GLY A 17 5.74 -8.00 20.10
C GLY A 17 5.41 -8.02 18.60
N PRO A 18 5.57 -9.15 17.89
CA PRO A 18 5.26 -9.26 16.46
C PRO A 18 3.75 -9.09 16.25
N ARG A 19 3.28 -7.84 16.26
CA ARG A 19 1.89 -7.50 16.02
C ARG A 19 1.72 -7.47 14.52
N GLN A 20 1.18 -8.55 13.96
CA GLN A 20 0.64 -8.53 12.61
C GLN A 20 -0.53 -7.54 12.61
N PHE A 21 -0.42 -6.46 11.84
CA PHE A 21 -1.55 -5.58 11.59
C PHE A 21 -2.56 -6.28 10.68
N THR A 22 -3.83 -5.93 10.81
CA THR A 22 -4.83 -6.35 9.81
C THR A 22 -4.70 -5.44 8.61
N LEU A 23 -4.60 -6.00 7.40
CA LEU A 23 -4.69 -5.24 6.15
C LEU A 23 -6.07 -5.45 5.53
N VAL A 24 -6.75 -4.35 5.20
CA VAL A 24 -7.97 -4.34 4.40
C VAL A 24 -7.74 -3.39 3.22
N ILE A 25 -8.14 -3.84 2.03
CA ILE A 25 -8.20 -3.00 0.84
C ILE A 25 -9.67 -2.74 0.56
N ALA A 26 -10.06 -1.48 0.62
CA ALA A 26 -11.45 -1.08 0.55
C ALA A 26 -11.71 -0.07 -0.58
N GLY A 27 -12.81 -0.22 -1.29
CA GLY A 27 -13.16 0.64 -2.41
C GLY A 27 -14.30 0.06 -3.24
N HIS A 28 -15.01 0.91 -3.96
CA HIS A 28 -16.09 0.50 -4.87
C HIS A 28 -17.15 -0.40 -4.20
N GLY A 29 -17.49 -0.08 -2.95
CA GLY A 29 -18.47 -0.83 -2.16
C GLY A 29 -17.98 -2.16 -1.58
N ILE A 30 -16.68 -2.49 -1.68
CA ILE A 30 -16.12 -3.77 -1.23
C ILE A 30 -14.99 -3.53 -0.22
N GLU A 31 -14.89 -4.42 0.77
CA GLU A 31 -13.71 -4.64 1.60
C GLU A 31 -13.12 -6.02 1.29
N ALA A 32 -11.84 -6.06 0.95
CA ALA A 32 -11.08 -7.29 0.75
C ALA A 32 -9.96 -7.38 1.79
N ARG A 33 -9.95 -8.47 2.56
CA ARG A 33 -8.91 -8.76 3.55
C ARG A 33 -7.94 -9.80 2.99
N PRO A 34 -6.78 -9.40 2.44
CA PRO A 34 -5.80 -10.36 1.93
C PRO A 34 -5.21 -11.25 3.03
N ARG A 35 -4.82 -12.47 2.66
CA ARG A 35 -3.99 -13.33 3.51
C ARG A 35 -2.55 -12.82 3.57
N MET A 36 -2.08 -12.57 4.78
CA MET A 36 -0.70 -12.16 5.05
C MET A 36 0.18 -13.37 5.39
N PRO A 37 1.47 -13.42 5.00
CA PRO A 37 2.23 -12.47 4.17
C PRO A 37 2.11 -12.75 2.65
N ILE A 38 1.10 -13.52 2.23
CA ILE A 38 1.09 -14.23 0.93
C ILE A 38 0.67 -13.34 -0.25
N ALA A 39 -0.01 -12.22 0.00
CA ALA A 39 -0.59 -11.40 -1.07
C ALA A 39 0.28 -10.18 -1.43
N SER A 40 0.70 -10.12 -2.69
CA SER A 40 0.92 -8.85 -3.38
C SER A 40 -0.38 -8.38 -4.00
N ALA A 41 -0.68 -7.09 -3.93
CA ALA A 41 -1.87 -6.51 -4.53
C ALA A 41 -1.46 -5.35 -5.45
N HIS A 42 -2.04 -5.29 -6.65
CA HIS A 42 -1.65 -4.38 -7.72
C HIS A 42 -2.86 -3.62 -8.24
N LEU A 43 -2.73 -2.32 -8.51
CA LEU A 43 -3.82 -1.51 -9.05
C LEU A 43 -3.56 -1.10 -10.51
N SER A 44 -4.06 -1.89 -11.46
CA SER A 44 -3.92 -1.66 -12.90
C SER A 44 -5.22 -1.09 -13.46
N ASP A 45 -5.22 0.11 -14.02
CA ASP A 45 -6.40 0.73 -14.67
C ASP A 45 -7.68 0.68 -13.79
N GLY A 46 -7.52 0.86 -12.48
CA GLY A 46 -8.62 0.78 -11.51
C GLY A 46 -8.99 -0.65 -11.08
N THR A 47 -8.51 -1.68 -11.76
CA THR A 47 -8.67 -3.09 -11.39
C THR A 47 -7.66 -3.48 -10.32
N LEU A 48 -8.15 -3.99 -9.20
CA LEU A 48 -7.30 -4.51 -8.14
C LEU A 48 -6.97 -5.98 -8.42
N VAL A 49 -5.70 -6.32 -8.48
CA VAL A 49 -5.21 -7.67 -8.77
C VAL A 49 -4.48 -8.20 -7.55
N PHE A 50 -4.98 -9.27 -6.97
CA PHE A 50 -4.26 -10.06 -6.00
C PHE A 50 -3.56 -11.21 -6.69
N GLY A 51 -2.28 -11.39 -6.39
CA GLY A 51 -1.47 -12.45 -6.96
C GLY A 51 -0.40 -12.95 -6.01
N PRO A 52 0.24 -14.07 -6.37
CA PRO A 52 1.32 -14.64 -5.58
C PRO A 52 2.48 -13.64 -5.49
N PHE A 53 3.02 -13.53 -4.28
CA PHE A 53 4.14 -12.66 -3.95
C PHE A 53 5.39 -12.87 -4.85
N ASP A 54 5.63 -14.11 -5.31
CA ASP A 54 6.73 -14.48 -6.21
C ASP A 54 6.18 -15.08 -7.51
N LEU A 55 5.98 -14.22 -8.52
CA LEU A 55 5.51 -14.63 -9.85
C LEU A 55 6.42 -15.66 -10.55
N PRO A 56 7.77 -15.53 -10.53
CA PRO A 56 8.67 -16.58 -11.01
C PRO A 56 8.42 -17.95 -10.38
N ALA A 57 8.33 -18.02 -9.05
CA ALA A 57 8.05 -19.28 -8.36
C ALA A 57 6.65 -19.84 -8.70
N ALA A 58 5.63 -18.98 -8.74
CA ALA A 58 4.27 -19.39 -9.10
C ALA A 58 4.12 -19.83 -10.56
N ARG A 59 4.88 -19.22 -11.48
CA ARG A 59 4.98 -19.66 -12.89
C ARG A 59 5.60 -21.05 -12.97
N SER A 60 6.66 -21.31 -12.20
CA SER A 60 7.35 -22.61 -12.19
C SER A 60 6.47 -23.77 -11.68
N SER A 61 5.48 -23.49 -10.84
CA SER A 61 4.53 -24.48 -10.32
C SER A 61 3.25 -24.62 -11.15
N GLY A 62 3.08 -23.83 -12.21
CA GLY A 62 1.87 -23.82 -13.06
C GLY A 62 0.61 -23.35 -12.34
N GLN A 63 0.73 -22.73 -11.17
CA GLN A 63 -0.39 -22.27 -10.34
C GLN A 63 -0.32 -20.75 -10.14
N ILE A 64 -0.57 -19.99 -11.21
CA ILE A 64 -0.81 -18.55 -11.07
C ILE A 64 -2.24 -18.37 -10.57
N ARG A 65 -2.42 -18.48 -9.25
CA ARG A 65 -3.70 -18.18 -8.59
C ARG A 65 -3.79 -16.66 -8.43
N THR A 66 -4.63 -16.02 -9.24
CA THR A 66 -4.93 -14.60 -9.13
C THR A 66 -6.41 -14.34 -8.90
N LEU A 67 -6.69 -13.25 -8.21
CA LEU A 67 -8.03 -12.73 -8.00
C LEU A 67 -8.05 -11.28 -8.47
N LEU A 68 -9.01 -10.95 -9.31
CA LEU A 68 -9.21 -9.60 -9.84
C LEU A 68 -10.44 -9.00 -9.19
N ILE A 69 -10.40 -7.73 -8.81
CA ILE A 69 -11.57 -6.94 -8.45
C ILE A 69 -11.75 -5.87 -9.51
N GLN A 70 -12.73 -6.08 -10.38
CA GLN A 70 -13.12 -5.15 -11.42
C GLN A 70 -14.01 -4.06 -10.80
N PRO A 71 -13.60 -2.78 -10.84
CA PRO A 71 -14.36 -1.71 -10.23
C PRO A 71 -15.68 -1.48 -10.98
N GLY A 72 -16.73 -1.17 -10.24
CA GLY A 72 -18.02 -0.75 -10.77
C GLY A 72 -18.78 0.10 -9.78
N ALA A 73 -20.10 0.16 -9.95
CA ALA A 73 -20.99 0.68 -8.92
C ALA A 73 -20.93 -0.19 -7.66
N ALA A 74 -21.09 0.42 -6.49
CA ALA A 74 -21.13 -0.30 -5.23
C ALA A 74 -22.26 -1.35 -5.24
N PRO A 75 -21.97 -2.64 -4.99
CA PRO A 75 -23.00 -3.67 -4.95
C PRO A 75 -24.00 -3.40 -3.82
N THR A 76 -25.30 -3.62 -4.06
CA THR A 76 -26.34 -3.39 -3.03
C THR A 76 -26.73 -4.66 -2.26
N MET A 77 -26.39 -5.83 -2.79
CA MET A 77 -26.69 -7.16 -2.25
C MET A 77 -25.43 -8.01 -2.11
N HIS A 78 -25.47 -9.06 -1.29
CA HIS A 78 -24.36 -10.00 -1.09
C HIS A 78 -23.70 -10.50 -2.38
N LEU A 79 -22.38 -10.62 -2.35
CA LEU A 79 -21.62 -11.25 -3.42
C LEU A 79 -21.85 -12.77 -3.40
N GLN A 80 -22.32 -13.31 -4.52
CA GLN A 80 -22.52 -14.75 -4.68
C GLN A 80 -21.62 -15.32 -5.79
N PRO A 81 -21.08 -16.54 -5.62
CA PRO A 81 -20.25 -17.17 -6.64
C PRO A 81 -21.10 -17.64 -7.83
N HIS A 82 -20.64 -17.33 -9.03
CA HIS A 82 -21.20 -17.76 -10.30
C HIS A 82 -20.10 -18.43 -11.11
N SER A 83 -20.29 -19.70 -11.47
CA SER A 83 -19.36 -20.42 -12.34
C SER A 83 -19.71 -20.17 -13.80
N MET A 84 -18.76 -19.67 -14.59
CA MET A 84 -18.91 -19.61 -16.04
C MET A 84 -18.44 -20.94 -16.64
N SER A 85 -19.40 -21.72 -17.13
CA SER A 85 -19.31 -23.16 -17.39
C SER A 85 -18.30 -23.60 -18.46
N GLU A 86 -17.59 -22.68 -19.11
CA GLU A 86 -16.65 -23.02 -20.18
C GLU A 86 -15.17 -22.80 -19.82
N ASN A 87 -14.84 -22.04 -18.76
CA ASN A 87 -13.45 -21.64 -18.48
C ASN A 87 -12.95 -21.88 -17.05
N SER A 88 -13.71 -22.58 -16.18
CA SER A 88 -13.35 -22.77 -14.76
C SER A 88 -13.10 -21.44 -14.00
N ILE A 89 -13.65 -20.34 -14.49
CA ILE A 89 -13.60 -19.00 -13.89
C ILE A 89 -14.81 -18.87 -12.97
N VAL A 90 -14.56 -18.46 -11.73
CA VAL A 90 -15.60 -18.15 -10.75
C VAL A 90 -15.66 -16.64 -10.58
N THR A 91 -16.85 -16.08 -10.74
CA THR A 91 -17.11 -14.65 -10.53
C THR A 91 -18.02 -14.47 -9.33
N TYR A 92 -17.62 -13.61 -8.40
CA TYR A 92 -18.47 -13.16 -7.29
C TYR A 92 -19.07 -11.80 -7.66
N SER A 93 -20.39 -11.72 -7.72
CA SER A 93 -21.13 -10.49 -8.06
C SER A 93 -22.48 -10.42 -7.34
N SER A 94 -23.10 -9.23 -7.31
CA SER A 94 -24.50 -9.06 -6.88
C SER A 94 -25.53 -9.33 -8.00
N ALA A 95 -25.10 -9.89 -9.14
CA ALA A 95 -25.88 -10.02 -10.39
C ALA A 95 -26.41 -8.70 -11.00
N GLU A 96 -26.13 -7.55 -10.40
CA GLU A 96 -26.47 -6.23 -10.91
C GLU A 96 -25.46 -5.80 -11.97
N ARG A 97 -25.95 -5.43 -13.16
CA ARG A 97 -25.09 -5.04 -14.27
C ARG A 97 -24.25 -3.79 -13.92
N GLY A 98 -22.94 -3.87 -14.15
CA GLY A 98 -22.01 -2.74 -13.94
C GLY A 98 -21.59 -2.52 -12.48
N THR A 99 -21.94 -3.44 -11.57
CA THR A 99 -21.41 -3.43 -10.20
C THR A 99 -20.01 -4.01 -10.12
N THR A 100 -19.30 -3.70 -9.04
CA THR A 100 -17.98 -4.25 -8.75
C THR A 100 -18.02 -5.78 -8.69
N GLN A 101 -17.07 -6.45 -9.35
CA GLN A 101 -17.02 -7.91 -9.43
C GLN A 101 -15.67 -8.44 -8.96
N LEU A 102 -15.67 -9.59 -8.30
CA LEU A 102 -14.48 -10.37 -8.01
C LEU A 102 -14.39 -11.52 -9.02
N VAL A 103 -13.26 -11.67 -9.71
CA VAL A 103 -13.04 -12.71 -10.73
C VAL A 103 -11.84 -13.54 -10.33
N LEU A 104 -12.04 -14.85 -10.20
CA LEU A 104 -10.95 -15.78 -9.93
C LEU A 104 -10.30 -16.28 -11.22
N SER A 105 -8.99 -16.45 -11.19
CA SER A 105 -8.25 -17.11 -12.27
C SER A 105 -8.71 -18.55 -12.50
N ALA A 106 -8.48 -19.06 -13.71
CA ALA A 106 -8.88 -20.41 -14.09
C ALA A 106 -8.31 -21.47 -13.14
N GLY A 107 -9.15 -22.42 -12.71
CA GLY A 107 -8.76 -23.51 -11.82
C GLY A 107 -8.89 -23.20 -10.34
N MET A 108 -9.23 -21.95 -9.97
CA MET A 108 -9.61 -21.60 -8.60
C MET A 108 -11.09 -21.93 -8.34
N ARG A 109 -11.37 -22.53 -7.18
CA ARG A 109 -12.74 -22.84 -6.73
C ARG A 109 -13.35 -21.73 -5.89
N ASP A 110 -12.53 -21.07 -5.08
CA ASP A 110 -12.92 -19.97 -4.21
C ASP A 110 -11.76 -19.00 -3.99
N HIS A 111 -12.03 -17.88 -3.32
CA HIS A 111 -11.03 -16.84 -3.05
C HIS A 111 -10.15 -17.17 -1.83
N THR A 112 -10.40 -18.28 -1.12
CA THR A 112 -9.87 -18.48 0.23
C THR A 112 -8.37 -18.75 0.26
N ASP A 113 -7.72 -19.05 -0.86
CA ASP A 113 -6.26 -19.11 -0.95
C ASP A 113 -5.60 -17.71 -0.92
N ILE A 114 -6.35 -16.66 -1.27
CA ILE A 114 -5.84 -15.31 -1.49
C ILE A 114 -6.40 -14.33 -0.46
N LEU A 115 -7.70 -14.42 -0.15
CA LEU A 115 -8.40 -13.54 0.78
C LEU A 115 -8.84 -14.32 2.02
N GLU A 116 -8.65 -13.72 3.19
CA GLU A 116 -9.22 -14.17 4.46
C GLU A 116 -10.73 -13.89 4.48
N ALA A 117 -11.14 -12.74 3.95
CA ALA A 117 -12.53 -12.33 3.87
C ALA A 117 -12.76 -11.35 2.72
N VAL A 118 -13.99 -11.33 2.22
CA VAL A 118 -14.51 -10.28 1.35
C VAL A 118 -15.92 -9.94 1.81
N SER A 119 -16.24 -8.65 1.87
CA SER A 119 -17.56 -8.15 2.26
C SER A 119 -17.94 -6.91 1.48
N ILE A 120 -19.23 -6.61 1.47
CA ILE A 120 -19.74 -5.32 0.97
C ILE A 120 -19.73 -4.34 2.13
N GLY A 121 -19.31 -3.11 1.85
CA GLY A 121 -19.24 -2.04 2.82
C GLY A 121 -19.46 -0.68 2.18
N ALA A 122 -19.79 0.32 3.00
CA ALA A 122 -19.98 1.69 2.55
C ALA A 122 -18.62 2.36 2.27
N HIS A 123 -18.09 2.17 1.06
CA HIS A 123 -16.80 2.72 0.63
C HIS A 123 -16.94 3.63 -0.59
N PRO A 124 -16.10 4.69 -0.69
CA PRO A 124 -16.04 5.52 -1.88
C PRO A 124 -15.60 4.71 -3.10
N ALA A 125 -15.85 5.24 -4.30
CA ALA A 125 -15.38 4.69 -5.58
C ALA A 125 -13.88 4.96 -5.80
N ILE A 126 -13.07 4.81 -4.75
CA ILE A 126 -11.62 4.99 -4.73
C ILE A 126 -11.05 3.88 -3.84
N TRP A 127 -9.96 3.25 -4.27
CA TRP A 127 -9.25 2.25 -3.48
C TRP A 127 -8.49 2.88 -2.32
N ARG A 128 -8.55 2.21 -1.17
CA ARG A 128 -7.97 2.64 0.10
C ARG A 128 -7.20 1.49 0.73
N ILE A 129 -6.12 1.85 1.40
CA ILE A 129 -5.34 0.96 2.27
C ILE A 129 -5.82 1.25 3.69
N VAL A 130 -6.38 0.24 4.34
CA VAL A 130 -6.94 0.35 5.68
C VAL A 130 -6.26 -0.66 6.58
N THR A 131 -5.81 -0.23 7.75
CA THR A 131 -5.27 -1.10 8.78
C THR A 131 -6.07 -0.99 10.08
N ASP A 132 -5.56 -1.57 11.15
CA ASP A 132 -6.03 -1.31 12.51
C ASP A 132 -5.66 0.09 13.01
N GLN A 133 -4.71 0.78 12.37
CA GLN A 133 -4.17 2.07 12.81
C GLN A 133 -4.46 3.22 11.86
N ILE A 134 -4.46 2.95 10.55
CA ILE A 134 -4.52 3.99 9.53
C ILE A 134 -5.53 3.69 8.45
N ASP A 135 -5.87 4.73 7.74
CA ASP A 135 -6.67 4.69 6.53
C ASP A 135 -6.13 5.76 5.57
N CYS A 136 -5.73 5.35 4.37
CA CYS A 136 -5.25 6.26 3.34
C CYS A 136 -5.69 5.81 1.94
N TRP A 137 -5.60 6.71 0.96
CA TRP A 137 -5.86 6.36 -0.42
C TRP A 137 -4.73 5.53 -1.01
N TRP A 138 -5.10 4.65 -1.94
CA TRP A 138 -4.15 3.92 -2.77
C TRP A 138 -3.84 4.74 -4.03
N PRO A 139 -2.58 5.16 -4.27
CA PRO A 139 -2.22 5.87 -5.49
C PRO A 139 -2.26 4.99 -6.74
N ALA A 140 -2.92 5.44 -7.81
CA ALA A 140 -2.99 4.72 -9.08
C ALA A 140 -1.59 4.48 -9.69
N GLY A 141 -1.40 3.34 -10.38
CA GLY A 141 -0.12 2.95 -10.99
C GLY A 141 0.90 2.39 -10.00
N PHE A 142 0.47 2.03 -8.79
CA PHE A 142 1.32 1.43 -7.76
C PHE A 142 0.81 0.07 -7.32
N SER A 143 1.76 -0.84 -7.11
CA SER A 143 1.52 -2.14 -6.49
C SER A 143 1.87 -2.11 -5.01
N LEU A 144 0.94 -2.53 -4.16
CA LEU A 144 1.14 -2.69 -2.73
C LEU A 144 1.70 -4.07 -2.42
N ARG A 145 2.87 -4.06 -1.80
CA ARG A 145 3.41 -5.16 -1.03
C ARG A 145 3.33 -4.80 0.45
N ALA A 146 2.64 -5.63 1.22
CA ALA A 146 2.62 -5.53 2.67
C ALA A 146 3.31 -6.76 3.26
N THR A 147 4.35 -6.57 4.06
CA THR A 147 5.09 -7.70 4.66
C THR A 147 4.46 -8.18 5.97
N GLY A 148 3.65 -7.33 6.61
CA GLY A 148 3.19 -7.57 7.98
C GLY A 148 4.29 -7.36 9.03
N ASP A 149 5.54 -7.15 8.61
CA ASP A 149 6.70 -6.94 9.46
C ASP A 149 6.99 -5.45 9.59
N VAL A 150 6.63 -4.90 10.74
CA VAL A 150 6.88 -3.50 11.10
C VAL A 150 8.37 -3.17 11.19
N MET A 151 9.25 -4.18 11.31
CA MET A 151 10.70 -4.03 11.39
C MET A 151 11.39 -4.20 10.02
N ALA A 152 10.63 -4.41 8.95
CA ALA A 152 11.20 -4.52 7.60
C ALA A 152 12.01 -3.26 7.25
N PRO A 153 13.18 -3.40 6.60
CA PRO A 153 14.08 -2.28 6.30
C PRO A 153 13.45 -1.23 5.38
N ASP A 154 12.45 -1.64 4.62
CA ASP A 154 11.67 -0.83 3.69
C ASP A 154 10.26 -0.50 4.22
N GLY A 155 10.02 -0.76 5.51
CA GLY A 155 8.75 -0.53 6.18
C GLY A 155 7.73 -1.65 5.93
N PRO A 156 6.63 -1.67 6.70
CA PRO A 156 5.57 -2.67 6.58
C PRO A 156 4.78 -2.58 5.27
N PHE A 157 4.77 -1.41 4.61
CA PHE A 157 4.09 -1.18 3.34
C PHE A 157 5.05 -0.60 2.30
N HIS A 158 5.06 -1.24 1.14
CA HIS A 158 5.86 -0.88 0.00
C HIS A 158 4.98 -0.75 -1.23
N LEU A 159 4.87 0.46 -1.76
CA LEU A 159 4.16 0.75 -3.00
C LEU A 159 5.18 0.90 -4.12
N ALA A 160 5.28 -0.06 -5.03
CA ALA A 160 6.19 0.00 -6.18
C ALA A 160 5.47 0.56 -7.41
N HIS A 161 6.10 1.52 -8.10
CA HIS A 161 5.57 2.14 -9.31
C HIS A 161 5.64 1.14 -10.49
N GLU A 162 4.56 1.06 -11.26
CA GLU A 162 4.49 0.14 -12.40
C GLU A 162 5.59 0.41 -13.44
N GLY A 163 6.22 -0.68 -13.90
CA GLY A 163 7.29 -0.60 -14.90
C GLY A 163 8.65 -0.13 -14.37
N ALA A 164 8.79 0.18 -13.08
CA ALA A 164 10.04 0.66 -12.49
C ALA A 164 10.47 -0.16 -11.25
N SER A 165 11.66 -0.76 -11.30
CA SER A 165 12.20 -1.59 -10.22
C SER A 165 12.72 -0.81 -9.01
N HIS A 166 12.90 0.51 -9.15
CA HIS A 166 13.56 1.36 -8.15
C HIS A 166 12.68 2.50 -7.63
N ASP A 167 11.52 2.71 -8.25
CA ASP A 167 10.61 3.80 -7.94
C ASP A 167 9.54 3.29 -7.00
N ALA A 168 9.51 3.83 -5.78
CA ALA A 168 8.70 3.29 -4.70
C ALA A 168 8.34 4.32 -3.64
N ILE A 169 7.21 4.07 -2.97
CA ILE A 169 6.77 4.78 -1.77
C ILE A 169 6.74 3.79 -0.62
N HIS A 170 7.42 4.13 0.47
CA HIS A 170 7.50 3.33 1.69
C HIS A 170 6.82 4.08 2.82
N LEU A 171 5.98 3.37 3.59
CA LEU A 171 5.29 3.93 4.75
C LEU A 171 5.81 3.26 6.02
N PHE A 172 6.36 4.08 6.92
CA PHE A 172 6.91 3.68 8.21
C PHE A 172 6.10 4.32 9.34
N GLY A 173 5.93 3.59 10.44
CA GLY A 173 5.32 4.13 11.66
C GLY A 173 4.19 3.27 12.23
N PRO A 174 3.58 3.73 13.33
CA PRO A 174 3.76 5.05 13.95
C PRO A 174 5.12 5.16 14.66
N LEU A 175 5.85 6.25 14.41
CA LEU A 175 7.10 6.59 15.08
C LEU A 175 6.82 7.59 16.21
N ILE A 176 7.41 7.37 17.39
CA ILE A 176 7.16 8.17 18.59
C ILE A 176 8.50 8.63 19.19
N GLY A 177 8.53 9.89 19.66
CA GLY A 177 9.65 10.45 20.42
C GLY A 177 10.99 10.38 19.67
N GLU A 178 12.00 9.81 20.32
CA GLU A 178 13.38 9.71 19.79
C GLU A 178 13.50 8.81 18.54
N ASN A 179 12.49 8.01 18.22
CA ASN A 179 12.45 7.19 17.02
C ASN A 179 12.06 7.96 15.76
N ILE A 180 11.62 9.22 15.90
CA ILE A 180 11.36 10.10 14.76
C ILE A 180 12.72 10.61 14.26
N PRO A 181 13.17 10.23 13.06
CA PRO A 181 14.45 10.71 12.55
C PRO A 181 14.39 12.23 12.35
N ALA A 182 15.45 12.94 12.70
CA ALA A 182 15.57 14.35 12.39
C ALA A 182 15.76 14.53 10.86
N PRO A 183 15.17 15.56 10.22
CA PRO A 183 15.27 15.78 8.77
C PRO A 183 16.71 15.79 8.24
N GLU A 184 17.65 16.33 9.02
CA GLU A 184 19.07 16.41 8.70
C GLU A 184 19.75 15.03 8.69
N ARG A 185 19.17 14.05 9.38
CA ARG A 185 19.66 12.66 9.44
C ARG A 185 19.07 11.76 8.36
N LEU A 186 18.11 12.26 7.56
CA LEU A 186 17.50 11.51 6.47
C LEU A 186 18.39 11.38 5.21
N HIS A 187 19.52 12.09 5.20
CA HIS A 187 20.52 12.02 4.14
C HIS A 187 21.14 10.62 4.07
N GLY A 188 20.50 9.72 3.32
CA GLY A 188 21.00 8.37 3.03
C GLY A 188 22.21 8.34 2.08
N GLY A 189 22.97 9.43 1.98
CA GLY A 189 24.05 9.60 1.01
C GLY A 189 23.62 10.15 -0.36
N ASN A 190 22.35 10.50 -0.55
CA ASN A 190 21.86 11.11 -1.79
C ASN A 190 21.83 12.64 -1.66
N GLY A 191 22.76 13.29 -2.36
CA GLY A 191 22.65 14.68 -2.81
C GLY A 191 22.47 15.76 -1.74
N ALA A 192 22.37 17.02 -2.22
CA ALA A 192 22.04 18.15 -1.38
C ALA A 192 20.51 18.22 -1.14
N ARG A 193 20.10 18.76 0.00
CA ARG A 193 18.70 19.14 0.20
C ARG A 193 18.39 20.29 -0.73
N ILE A 194 17.40 20.09 -1.60
CA ILE A 194 17.02 21.10 -2.60
C ILE A 194 15.74 21.84 -2.23
N ASP A 195 14.87 21.22 -1.42
CA ASP A 195 13.56 21.76 -1.12
C ASP A 195 12.99 21.25 0.21
N ALA A 196 12.12 22.06 0.81
CA ALA A 196 11.21 21.64 1.87
C ALA A 196 9.94 22.47 1.82
N GLY A 197 8.82 21.81 2.09
CA GLY A 197 7.53 22.45 2.05
C GLY A 197 6.52 21.78 2.96
N SER A 198 5.28 22.19 2.81
CA SER A 198 4.14 21.62 3.50
C SER A 198 2.97 21.49 2.55
N LEU A 199 2.24 20.39 2.68
CA LEU A 199 0.97 20.18 2.01
C LEU A 199 -0.14 20.01 3.04
N GLU A 200 -1.37 20.27 2.63
CA GLU A 200 -2.55 20.03 3.46
C GLU A 200 -2.75 18.53 3.67
N GLY A 201 -2.87 18.12 4.93
CA GLY A 201 -3.13 16.73 5.29
C GLY A 201 -4.49 16.56 5.96
N ALA A 202 -5.02 15.34 5.94
CA ALA A 202 -6.35 15.01 6.46
C ALA A 202 -6.54 15.35 7.95
N VAL A 203 -5.46 15.38 8.73
CA VAL A 203 -5.49 15.71 10.16
C VAL A 203 -4.67 16.96 10.48
N LYS A 204 -3.44 17.01 10.00
CA LYS A 204 -2.50 18.12 10.18
C LYS A 204 -1.71 18.33 8.88
N PRO A 205 -1.16 19.53 8.66
CA PRO A 205 -0.24 19.76 7.55
C PRO A 205 0.91 18.74 7.55
N VAL A 206 1.17 18.16 6.38
CA VAL A 206 2.27 17.22 6.18
C VAL A 206 3.49 18.00 5.75
N LYS A 207 4.59 17.86 6.49
CA LYS A 207 5.88 18.46 6.12
C LYS A 207 6.63 17.52 5.20
N HIS A 208 7.31 18.05 4.18
CA HIS A 208 8.15 17.25 3.32
C HIS A 208 9.55 17.86 3.10
N TYR A 209 10.51 16.98 2.78
CA TYR A 209 11.91 17.31 2.54
C TYR A 209 12.39 16.57 1.29
N THR A 210 12.88 17.30 0.30
CA THR A 210 13.32 16.74 -1.00
C THR A 210 14.83 16.80 -1.12
N PHE A 211 15.40 15.70 -1.58
CA PHE A 211 16.82 15.50 -1.83
C PHE A 211 16.99 14.95 -3.24
N GLU A 212 17.91 15.54 -3.99
CA GLU A 212 18.16 15.15 -5.38
C GLU A 212 19.64 14.80 -5.56
N GLY A 213 19.92 13.63 -6.12
CA GLY A 213 21.24 13.23 -6.57
C GLY A 213 21.22 12.90 -8.07
N ASP A 214 22.38 12.55 -8.62
CA ASP A 214 22.60 12.49 -10.07
C ASP A 214 21.64 11.58 -10.86
N ALA A 215 21.16 10.49 -10.25
CA ALA A 215 20.29 9.50 -10.90
C ALA A 215 18.95 9.26 -10.17
N SER A 216 18.74 9.87 -9.00
CA SER A 216 17.54 9.62 -8.21
C SER A 216 17.20 10.78 -7.29
N ALA A 217 15.91 10.99 -7.10
CA ALA A 217 15.36 11.89 -6.10
C ALA A 217 14.72 11.10 -4.95
N LEU A 218 14.80 11.67 -3.76
CA LEU A 218 14.15 11.20 -2.54
C LEU A 218 13.29 12.32 -1.96
N ARG A 219 12.09 11.97 -1.51
CA ARG A 219 11.26 12.86 -0.71
C ARG A 219 10.76 12.14 0.54
N TYR A 220 10.94 12.78 1.67
CA TYR A 220 10.45 12.30 2.95
C TYR A 220 9.29 13.15 3.42
N TYR A 221 8.25 12.53 3.94
CA TYR A 221 7.05 13.17 4.47
C TYR A 221 6.84 12.80 5.93
N TYR A 222 6.54 13.81 6.73
CA TYR A 222 6.23 13.67 8.15
C TYR A 222 4.74 13.89 8.31
N VAL A 223 4.01 12.78 8.40
CA VAL A 223 2.55 12.79 8.55
C VAL A 223 2.21 12.68 10.03
N HIS A 224 1.77 13.80 10.62
CA HIS A 224 1.38 13.85 12.02
C HIS A 224 -0.08 13.42 12.17
N LEU A 225 -0.34 12.29 12.84
CA LEU A 225 -1.72 11.86 13.15
C LEU A 225 -2.21 12.35 14.50
N ASP A 226 -1.31 12.54 15.46
CA ASP A 226 -1.61 13.18 16.73
C ASP A 226 -0.41 14.04 17.21
N ALA A 227 -0.29 14.29 18.52
CA ALA A 227 0.83 15.06 19.09
C ALA A 227 2.11 14.23 19.30
N ALA A 228 2.01 12.91 19.41
CA ALA A 228 3.10 12.02 19.83
C ALA A 228 3.56 11.05 18.73
N ALA A 229 2.73 10.78 17.72
CA ALA A 229 2.97 9.81 16.67
C ALA A 229 3.06 10.44 15.27
N ILE A 230 4.08 10.03 14.52
CA ILE A 230 4.31 10.42 13.12
C ILE A 230 4.41 9.16 12.26
N TYR A 231 3.78 9.18 11.10
CA TYR A 231 4.10 8.27 10.02
C TYR A 231 5.13 8.94 9.11
N LEU A 232 6.23 8.25 8.86
CA LEU A 232 7.25 8.69 7.93
C LEU A 232 6.97 8.01 6.59
N VAL A 233 6.73 8.79 5.55
CA VAL A 233 6.65 8.27 4.17
C VAL A 233 7.93 8.64 3.44
N ARG A 234 8.54 7.66 2.77
CA ARG A 234 9.72 7.84 1.91
C ARG A 234 9.34 7.51 0.49
N ALA A 235 9.33 8.50 -0.38
CA ALA A 235 9.24 8.34 -1.83
C ALA A 235 10.64 8.34 -2.44
N ARG A 236 10.95 7.33 -3.24
CA ARG A 236 12.17 7.20 -4.04
C ARG A 236 11.79 7.10 -5.49
N ALA A 237 12.47 7.87 -6.34
CA ALA A 237 12.24 7.86 -7.77
C ALA A 237 13.54 8.09 -8.54
N SER A 238 13.63 7.54 -9.74
CA SER A 238 14.49 8.05 -10.80
C SER A 238 14.13 9.51 -11.12
N ILE A 239 15.10 10.30 -11.60
CA ILE A 239 14.88 11.74 -11.88
C ILE A 239 13.70 11.96 -12.83
N ASP A 240 13.62 11.15 -13.89
CA ASP A 240 12.55 11.26 -14.90
C ASP A 240 11.16 10.91 -14.36
N GLN A 241 11.08 10.15 -13.27
CA GLN A 241 9.81 9.74 -12.63
C GLN A 241 9.50 10.50 -11.34
N ALA A 242 10.40 11.38 -10.88
CA ALA A 242 10.27 12.06 -9.59
C ALA A 242 8.94 12.82 -9.45
N ALA A 243 8.51 13.53 -10.50
CA ALA A 243 7.24 14.26 -10.48
C ALA A 243 6.03 13.33 -10.28
N THR A 244 6.00 12.20 -10.98
CA THR A 244 4.92 11.20 -10.89
C THR A 244 4.87 10.56 -9.51
N VAL A 245 6.02 10.06 -9.04
CA VAL A 245 6.09 9.34 -7.77
C VAL A 245 5.85 10.28 -6.59
N PHE A 246 6.37 11.50 -6.61
CA PHE A 246 6.14 12.47 -5.54
C PHE A 246 4.69 12.94 -5.51
N LYS A 247 4.04 13.14 -6.67
CA LYS A 247 2.61 13.45 -6.71
C LYS A 247 1.75 12.32 -6.13
N ALA A 248 2.11 11.06 -6.42
CA ALA A 248 1.44 9.90 -5.83
C ALA A 248 1.65 9.84 -4.30
N ALA A 249 2.86 10.13 -3.81
CA ALA A 249 3.15 10.20 -2.39
C ALA A 249 2.44 11.37 -1.70
N ASP A 250 2.30 12.54 -2.36
CA ASP A 250 1.55 13.68 -1.86
C ASP A 250 0.09 13.28 -1.60
N VAL A 251 -0.56 12.60 -2.55
CA VAL A 251 -1.94 12.10 -2.41
C VAL A 251 -2.08 11.08 -1.28
N LEU A 252 -1.15 10.13 -1.19
CA LEU A 252 -1.14 9.13 -0.12
C LEU A 252 -1.01 9.82 1.25
N CYS A 253 -0.04 10.74 1.40
CA CYS A 253 0.21 11.43 2.66
C CYS A 253 -0.93 12.38 3.05
N ALA A 254 -1.50 13.10 2.08
CA ALA A 254 -2.61 14.02 2.31
C ALA A 254 -3.87 13.30 2.79
N SER A 255 -4.08 12.06 2.36
CA SER A 255 -5.26 11.25 2.72
C SER A 255 -5.09 10.41 3.99
N LEU A 256 -3.86 10.28 4.51
CA LEU A 256 -3.55 9.41 5.64
C LEU A 256 -4.13 9.97 6.95
N LYS A 257 -4.97 9.16 7.60
CA LYS A 257 -5.65 9.50 8.86
C LYS A 257 -5.68 8.30 9.81
N PRO A 258 -5.79 8.54 11.14
CA PRO A 258 -5.95 7.47 12.12
C PRO A 258 -7.32 6.79 11.98
N ARG A 259 -7.36 5.50 12.33
CA ARG A 259 -8.59 4.72 12.49
C ARG A 259 -8.89 4.57 13.99
N TYR A 260 -9.87 5.32 14.49
CA TYR A 260 -10.37 5.23 15.87
C TYR A 260 -11.64 4.39 15.94
#